data_AF-A0A381V9M0-F1
#
_entry.id   AF-A0A381V9M0-F1
#
_cell.length_a   1.000
_cell.length_b   1.000
_cell.length_c   1.000
_cell.angle_alpha   90.00
_cell.angle_beta   90.00
_cell.angle_gamma   90.00
#
_symmetry.space_group_name_H-M   'P 1'
#
loop_
_entity.id
_entity.type
_entity.pdbx_description
1 polymer ?
#
loop_
_entity_poly.entity_id
_entity_poly.type
_entity_poly.pdbx_seq_one_letter_code
_entity_poly.pdbx_strand_id
1 'polypeptide(L)'
;DDFAIMLGQFIGYYIYIRNLQLQKKWTDFNIAIRQILILLPIIICIERAWNSNFFDLDSLFYNPDIPQWLLYLGIISQITFTFRYIYQWMSSEVSKVSHLPLGFWIISVLGAILIITYSIFRLDPVLFFSHIAGIFMYSRNIYFIHINRKK
;
A
#
# COMPACT_ATOMS: atom_id res chain seq x y z
N ASP A 1 14.91 0.46 -6.05
CA ASP A 1 14.14 0.32 -4.78
C ASP A 1 12.77 1.03 -4.79
N ASP A 2 12.66 2.29 -5.22
CA ASP A 2 11.41 3.07 -5.14
C ASP A 2 10.23 2.54 -5.97
N PHE A 3 10.49 1.77 -7.03
CA PHE A 3 9.44 1.31 -7.94
C PHE A 3 8.37 0.47 -7.24
N ALA A 4 8.78 -0.51 -6.43
CA ALA A 4 7.85 -1.41 -5.73
C ALA A 4 6.95 -0.64 -4.74
N ILE A 5 7.52 0.34 -4.04
CA ILE A 5 6.80 1.21 -3.12
C ILE A 5 5.80 2.07 -3.89
N MET A 6 6.24 2.71 -4.97
CA MET A 6 5.41 3.60 -5.78
C MET A 6 4.25 2.84 -6.44
N LEU A 7 4.49 1.63 -6.93
CA LEU A 7 3.45 0.75 -7.47
C LEU A 7 2.38 0.45 -6.43
N GLY A 8 2.78 0.12 -5.19
CA GLY A 8 1.83 -0.11 -4.10
C GLY A 8 1.01 1.14 -3.75
N GLN A 9 1.63 2.33 -3.77
CA GLN A 9 0.93 3.60 -3.56
C GLN A 9 -0.08 3.89 -4.68
N PHE A 10 0.26 3.60 -5.93
CA PHE A 10 -0.66 3.79 -7.06
C PHE A 10 -1.85 2.84 -7.01
N ILE A 11 -1.63 1.57 -6.66
CA ILE A 11 -2.72 0.63 -6.43
C ILE A 11 -3.66 1.16 -5.34
N GLY A 12 -3.11 1.57 -4.18
CA GLY A 12 -3.91 2.14 -3.10
C GLY A 12 -4.68 3.40 -3.52
N TYR A 13 -4.06 4.27 -4.30
CA TYR A 13 -4.65 5.49 -4.82
C TYR A 13 -5.84 5.23 -5.76
N TYR A 14 -5.71 4.31 -6.72
CA TYR A 14 -6.83 3.97 -7.61
C TYR A 14 -7.96 3.27 -6.88
N ILE A 15 -7.64 2.43 -5.89
CA ILE A 15 -8.64 1.83 -4.99
C ILE A 15 -9.37 2.91 -4.20
N TYR A 16 -8.69 3.98 -3.78
CA TYR A 16 -9.33 5.12 -3.14
C TYR A 16 -10.31 5.85 -4.06
N ILE A 17 -9.94 6.11 -5.32
CA ILE A 17 -10.88 6.66 -6.32
C ILE A 17 -12.08 5.74 -6.48
N ARG A 18 -11.86 4.42 -6.53
CA ARG A 18 -12.94 3.44 -6.64
C ARG A 18 -13.85 3.45 -5.41
N ASN A 19 -13.29 3.60 -4.22
CA ASN A 19 -14.06 3.75 -2.98
C ASN A 19 -14.95 5.01 -3.00
N LEU A 20 -14.48 6.14 -3.55
CA LEU A 20 -15.31 7.34 -3.75
C LEU A 20 -16.47 7.10 -4.71
N GLN A 21 -16.26 6.29 -5.75
CA GLN A 21 -17.33 5.90 -6.68
C GLN A 21 -18.37 5.02 -5.98
N LEU A 22 -17.94 4.05 -5.17
CA LEU A 22 -18.85 3.20 -4.38
C LEU A 22 -19.68 4.03 -3.38
N GLN A 23 -19.08 5.06 -2.79
CA GLN A 23 -19.78 5.98 -1.88
C GLN A 23 -20.65 7.03 -2.60
N LYS A 24 -20.72 7.02 -3.94
CA LYS A 24 -21.41 8.02 -4.77
C LYS A 24 -20.91 9.47 -4.59
N LYS A 25 -19.75 9.67 -3.97
CA LYS A 25 -19.11 10.99 -3.77
C LYS A 25 -18.24 11.43 -4.94
N TRP A 26 -17.91 10.52 -5.84
CA TRP A 26 -17.09 10.83 -7.01
C TRP A 26 -17.71 11.89 -7.92
N THR A 27 -19.04 11.90 -8.02
CA THR A 27 -19.79 12.86 -8.85
C THR A 27 -19.90 14.26 -8.25
N ASP A 28 -19.56 14.43 -6.96
CA ASP A 28 -19.55 15.73 -6.31
C ASP A 28 -18.40 16.62 -6.84
N PHE A 29 -17.37 15.99 -7.39
CA PHE A 29 -16.27 16.68 -8.06
C PHE A 29 -16.62 17.03 -9.50
N ASN A 30 -16.20 18.23 -9.93
CA ASN A 30 -16.29 18.62 -11.33
C ASN A 30 -15.46 17.66 -12.23
N ILE A 31 -15.76 17.66 -13.54
CA ILE A 31 -15.09 16.75 -14.48
C ILE A 31 -13.58 16.99 -14.58
N ALA A 32 -13.13 18.25 -14.46
CA ALA A 32 -11.72 18.61 -14.52
C ALA A 32 -10.91 18.00 -13.36
N ILE A 33 -11.40 18.12 -12.12
CA ILE A 33 -10.77 17.52 -10.94
C ILE A 33 -10.71 16.01 -11.10
N ARG A 34 -11.78 15.38 -11.59
CA ARG A 34 -11.80 13.93 -11.83
C ARG A 34 -10.73 13.48 -12.82
N GLN A 35 -10.57 14.22 -13.93
CA GLN A 35 -9.53 13.94 -14.91
C GLN A 35 -8.12 14.13 -14.32
N ILE A 36 -7.89 15.22 -13.59
CA ILE A 36 -6.61 15.46 -12.90
C ILE A 36 -6.29 14.31 -11.95
N LEU A 37 -7.24 13.89 -11.12
CA LEU A 37 -7.03 12.80 -10.16
C LEU A 37 -6.70 11.48 -10.86
N ILE A 38 -7.33 11.16 -11.99
CA ILE A 38 -7.03 9.93 -12.75
C ILE A 38 -5.68 10.03 -13.44
N LEU A 39 -5.34 11.19 -14.02
CA LEU A 39 -4.12 11.36 -14.82
C LEU A 39 -2.87 11.54 -13.96
N LEU A 40 -2.98 12.04 -12.73
CA LEU A 40 -1.84 12.39 -11.90
C LEU A 40 -0.84 11.23 -11.67
N PRO A 41 -1.24 10.00 -11.28
CA PRO A 41 -0.31 8.88 -11.16
C PRO A 41 0.35 8.51 -12.51
N ILE A 42 -0.38 8.67 -13.62
CA ILE A 42 0.12 8.37 -14.97
C ILE A 42 1.17 9.40 -15.38
N ILE A 43 0.91 10.68 -15.13
CA ILE A 43 1.86 11.76 -15.39
C ILE A 43 3.14 11.54 -14.58
N ILE A 44 3.02 11.20 -13.28
CA ILE A 44 4.17 10.89 -12.43
C ILE A 44 4.97 9.71 -12.99
N CYS A 45 4.30 8.64 -13.46
CA CYS A 45 4.97 7.53 -14.15
C CYS A 45 5.76 8.00 -15.37
N ILE A 46 5.13 8.81 -16.24
CA ILE A 46 5.72 9.25 -17.51
C ILE A 46 6.93 10.15 -17.26
N GLU A 47 6.79 11.16 -16.39
CA GLU A 47 7.88 12.05 -15.97
C GLU A 47 9.08 11.24 -15.46
N ARG A 48 8.83 10.27 -14.59
CA ARG A 48 9.89 9.48 -13.97
C ARG A 48 10.55 8.49 -14.94
N ALA A 49 9.76 7.93 -15.86
CA ALA A 49 10.25 7.08 -16.95
C ALA A 49 11.13 7.83 -17.95
N TRP A 50 10.84 9.11 -18.20
CA TRP A 50 11.61 9.94 -19.12
C TRP A 50 12.96 10.37 -18.51
N ASN A 51 12.97 10.68 -17.22
CA ASN A 51 14.11 11.32 -16.55
C ASN A 51 15.13 10.32 -15.95
N SER A 52 14.85 9.01 -15.97
CA SER A 52 15.73 7.97 -15.41
C SER A 52 15.48 6.58 -16.02
N ASN A 53 16.41 5.63 -15.85
CA ASN A 53 16.17 4.18 -16.02
C ASN A 53 15.22 3.67 -14.90
N PHE A 54 14.08 4.35 -14.70
CA PHE A 54 13.19 4.13 -13.58
C PHE A 54 12.61 2.71 -13.54
N PHE A 55 12.40 2.13 -14.72
CA PHE A 55 11.94 0.77 -14.93
C PHE A 55 13.11 -0.20 -15.13
N ASP A 56 14.21 0.00 -14.41
CA ASP A 56 15.26 -1.02 -14.35
C ASP A 56 14.74 -2.21 -13.52
N LEU A 57 14.03 -3.12 -14.21
CA LEU A 57 13.48 -4.33 -13.62
C LEU A 57 14.59 -5.27 -13.13
N ASP A 58 15.80 -5.16 -13.68
CA ASP A 58 16.92 -6.00 -13.28
C ASP A 58 17.36 -5.64 -11.85
N SER A 59 17.33 -4.36 -11.49
CA SER A 59 17.63 -3.88 -10.13
C SER A 59 16.64 -4.38 -9.06
N LEU A 60 15.42 -4.81 -9.45
CA LEU A 60 14.45 -5.40 -8.52
C LEU A 60 14.84 -6.81 -8.09
N PHE A 61 15.54 -7.55 -8.95
CA PHE A 61 15.88 -8.95 -8.70
C PHE A 61 17.37 -9.17 -8.47
N TYR A 62 18.21 -8.23 -8.89
CA TYR A 62 19.64 -8.28 -8.75
C TYR A 62 20.19 -6.92 -8.31
N ASN A 63 20.70 -6.87 -7.08
CA ASN A 63 21.39 -5.71 -6.56
C ASN A 63 22.69 -6.17 -5.87
N PRO A 64 23.88 -5.81 -6.40
CA PRO A 64 25.15 -6.27 -5.83
C PRO A 64 25.41 -5.72 -4.42
N ASP A 65 24.76 -4.62 -4.03
CA ASP A 65 24.95 -3.96 -2.75
C ASP A 65 24.08 -4.55 -1.63
N ILE A 66 23.04 -5.33 -1.98
CA ILE A 66 22.07 -5.89 -1.04
C ILE A 66 22.10 -7.41 -1.12
N PRO A 67 22.27 -8.13 0.01
CA PRO A 67 22.14 -9.59 0.02
C PRO A 67 20.82 -10.04 -0.58
N GLN A 68 20.85 -11.03 -1.47
CA GLN A 68 19.67 -11.47 -2.23
C GLN A 68 18.49 -11.88 -1.34
N TRP A 69 18.75 -12.49 -0.18
CA TRP A 69 17.71 -12.84 0.78
C TRP A 69 17.02 -11.60 1.39
N LEU A 70 17.76 -10.52 1.61
CA LEU A 70 17.25 -9.27 2.16
C LEU A 70 16.43 -8.50 1.11
N LEU A 71 16.83 -8.59 -0.17
CA LEU A 71 16.06 -8.09 -1.30
C LEU A 71 14.71 -8.79 -1.39
N TYR A 72 14.67 -10.13 -1.35
CA TYR A 72 13.42 -10.88 -1.35
C TYR A 72 12.55 -10.56 -0.13
N LEU A 73 13.14 -10.41 1.05
CA LEU A 73 12.41 -9.98 2.24
C LEU A 73 11.74 -8.63 2.00
N GLY A 74 12.45 -7.65 1.43
CA GLY A 74 11.89 -6.34 1.08
C GLY A 74 10.71 -6.44 0.10
N ILE A 75 10.84 -7.24 -0.97
CA ILE A 75 9.78 -7.45 -1.96
C ILE A 75 8.55 -8.11 -1.32
N ILE A 76 8.74 -9.21 -0.59
CA ILE A 76 7.64 -9.93 0.08
C ILE A 76 6.94 -9.02 1.09
N SER A 77 7.71 -8.21 1.82
CA SER A 77 7.18 -7.21 2.76
C SER A 77 6.27 -6.22 2.04
N GLN A 78 6.73 -5.62 0.94
CA GLN A 78 5.96 -4.63 0.18
C GLN A 78 4.73 -5.22 -0.51
N ILE A 79 4.84 -6.42 -1.10
CA ILE A 79 3.71 -7.13 -1.71
C ILE A 79 2.65 -7.43 -0.64
N THR A 80 3.05 -8.00 0.48
CA THR A 80 2.15 -8.32 1.59
C THR A 80 1.45 -7.06 2.11
N PHE A 81 2.22 -6.00 2.35
CA PHE A 81 1.67 -4.75 2.88
C PHE A 81 0.75 -4.05 1.88
N THR A 82 1.03 -4.12 0.58
CA THR A 82 0.18 -3.57 -0.49
C THR A 82 -1.10 -4.38 -0.68
N PHE A 83 -1.01 -5.71 -0.55
CA PHE A 83 -2.13 -6.63 -0.75
C PHE A 83 -3.33 -6.32 0.14
N ARG A 84 -3.12 -5.69 1.32
CA ARG A 84 -4.22 -5.21 2.17
C ARG A 84 -5.24 -4.38 1.40
N TYR A 85 -4.79 -3.50 0.50
CA TYR A 85 -5.68 -2.61 -0.24
C TYR A 85 -6.51 -3.42 -1.24
N ILE A 86 -5.89 -4.40 -1.90
CA ILE A 86 -6.58 -5.32 -2.81
C ILE A 86 -7.64 -6.12 -2.04
N TYR A 87 -7.29 -6.66 -0.88
CA TYR A 87 -8.24 -7.38 -0.03
C TYR A 87 -9.43 -6.49 0.38
N GLN A 88 -9.15 -5.25 0.79
CA GLN A 88 -10.19 -4.26 1.13
C GLN A 88 -11.08 -3.93 -0.06
N TRP A 89 -10.50 -3.75 -1.24
CA TRP A 89 -11.22 -3.46 -2.47
C TRP A 89 -12.17 -4.61 -2.82
N MET A 90 -11.67 -5.85 -2.84
CA MET A 90 -12.50 -7.03 -3.07
C MET A 90 -13.68 -7.11 -2.10
N SER A 91 -13.42 -6.90 -0.80
CA SER A 91 -14.46 -6.91 0.23
C SER A 91 -15.48 -5.78 0.04
N SER A 92 -15.05 -4.60 -0.39
CA SER A 92 -15.92 -3.46 -0.65
C SER A 92 -16.74 -3.61 -1.93
N GLU A 93 -16.21 -4.29 -2.95
CA GLU A 93 -16.95 -4.62 -4.17
C GLU A 93 -18.04 -5.64 -3.93
N VAL A 94 -17.79 -6.64 -3.08
CA VAL A 94 -18.78 -7.66 -2.71
C VAL A 94 -19.90 -7.03 -1.88
N SER A 95 -19.55 -6.20 -0.89
CA SER A 95 -20.53 -5.57 0.00
C SER A 95 -21.18 -4.30 -0.57
N LYS A 96 -20.66 -3.76 -1.68
CA LYS A 96 -21.01 -2.45 -2.26
C LYS A 96 -20.92 -1.28 -1.27
N VAL A 97 -20.14 -1.44 -0.21
CA VAL A 97 -19.90 -0.41 0.80
C VAL A 97 -18.40 -0.28 1.03
N SER A 98 -17.91 0.95 0.98
CA SER A 98 -16.52 1.25 1.31
C SER A 98 -16.30 1.10 2.82
N HIS A 99 -15.58 0.05 3.21
CA HIS A 99 -15.24 -0.24 4.59
C HIS A 99 -13.87 -0.94 4.68
N LEU A 100 -13.31 -1.00 5.89
CA LEU A 100 -12.02 -1.65 6.17
C LEU A 100 -12.26 -2.96 6.95
N PRO A 101 -12.28 -4.13 6.28
CA PRO A 101 -12.58 -5.41 6.92
C PRO A 101 -11.47 -5.85 7.88
N LEU A 102 -11.77 -6.80 8.77
CA LEU A 102 -10.79 -7.36 9.71
C LEU A 102 -9.50 -7.85 9.00
N GLY A 103 -9.64 -8.50 7.84
CA GLY A 103 -8.50 -9.00 7.07
C GLY A 103 -7.54 -7.90 6.62
N PHE A 104 -8.02 -6.68 6.32
CA PHE A 104 -7.16 -5.53 6.00
C PHE A 104 -6.17 -5.24 7.13
N TRP A 105 -6.66 -5.27 8.38
CA TRP A 105 -5.85 -4.96 9.56
C TRP A 105 -4.89 -6.10 9.88
N ILE A 106 -5.31 -7.36 9.75
CA ILE A 106 -4.44 -8.53 9.96
C ILE A 106 -3.28 -8.52 8.95
N ILE A 107 -3.58 -8.33 7.66
CA ILE A 107 -2.56 -8.22 6.61
C ILE A 107 -1.62 -7.03 6.88
N SER A 108 -2.16 -5.92 7.39
CA SER A 108 -1.34 -4.74 7.75
C SER A 108 -0.36 -5.03 8.87
N VAL A 109 -0.75 -5.77 9.91
CA VAL A 109 0.15 -6.19 10.99
C VAL A 109 1.23 -7.12 10.44
N LEU A 110 0.85 -8.13 9.67
CA LEU A 110 1.80 -9.08 9.06
C LEU A 110 2.82 -8.36 8.16
N GLY A 111 2.35 -7.50 7.26
CA GLY A 111 3.21 -6.70 6.41
C GLY A 111 4.13 -5.77 7.21
N ALA A 112 3.61 -5.11 8.26
CA ALA A 112 4.43 -4.23 9.10
C ALA A 112 5.52 -4.97 9.87
N ILE A 113 5.26 -6.19 10.36
CA ILE A 113 6.29 -7.03 11.00
C ILE A 113 7.41 -7.38 10.01
N LEU A 114 7.05 -7.74 8.77
CA LEU A 114 8.02 -8.03 7.72
C LEU A 114 8.86 -6.78 7.37
N ILE A 115 8.21 -5.62 7.23
CA ILE A 115 8.89 -4.34 6.95
C ILE A 115 9.80 -3.93 8.11
N ILE A 116 9.38 -4.10 9.37
CA ILE A 116 10.22 -3.84 10.54
C ILE A 116 11.46 -4.74 10.52
N THR A 117 11.27 -6.04 10.25
CA THR A 117 12.37 -7.00 10.13
C THR A 117 13.36 -6.53 9.05
N TYR A 118 12.86 -6.16 7.87
CA TYR A 118 13.67 -5.60 6.79
C TYR A 118 14.40 -4.32 7.22
N SER A 119 13.72 -3.40 7.91
CA SER A 119 14.29 -2.11 8.32
C SER A 119 15.43 -2.23 9.33
N ILE A 120 15.40 -3.24 10.21
CA ILE A 120 16.49 -3.53 11.16
C ILE A 120 17.76 -3.90 10.40
N PHE A 121 17.66 -4.80 9.41
CA PHE A 121 18.81 -5.22 8.61
C PHE A 121 19.33 -4.12 7.68
N ARG A 122 18.44 -3.23 7.22
CA ARG A 122 18.82 -2.03 6.44
C ARG A 122 19.32 -0.87 7.29
N LEU A 123 19.23 -0.97 8.63
CA LEU A 123 19.50 0.14 9.55
C LEU A 123 18.72 1.41 9.17
N ASP A 124 17.46 1.25 8.74
CA ASP A 124 16.57 2.35 8.35
C ASP A 124 15.64 2.73 9.51
N PRO A 125 15.99 3.76 10.33
CA PRO A 125 15.20 4.14 11.48
C PRO A 125 13.84 4.73 11.09
N VAL A 126 13.74 5.39 9.93
CA VAL A 126 12.50 6.02 9.48
C VAL A 126 11.47 4.94 9.16
N LEU A 127 11.88 3.91 8.42
CA LEU A 127 11.02 2.79 8.07
C LEU A 127 10.59 2.00 9.32
N PHE A 128 11.52 1.80 10.25
CA PHE A 128 11.28 1.10 11.52
C PHE A 128 10.23 1.78 12.38
N PHE A 129 10.45 3.06 12.75
CA PHE A 129 9.53 3.79 13.63
C PHE A 129 8.16 4.01 13.00
N SER A 130 8.11 4.26 11.69
CA SER A 130 6.85 4.40 10.96
C SER A 130 5.98 3.15 11.06
N HIS A 131 6.58 1.97 10.94
CA HIS A 131 5.84 0.70 10.97
C HIS A 131 5.52 0.24 12.39
N ILE A 132 6.31 0.61 13.40
CA ILE A 132 5.95 0.40 14.81
C ILE A 132 4.68 1.18 15.17
N ALA A 133 4.63 2.47 14.80
CA ALA A 133 3.43 3.28 14.98
C ALA A 133 2.23 2.68 14.23
N GLY A 134 2.47 2.16 13.02
CA GLY A 134 1.49 1.40 12.25
C GLY A 134 0.92 0.19 12.99
N ILE A 135 1.78 -0.69 13.54
CA ILE A 135 1.37 -1.88 14.29
C ILE A 135 0.44 -1.53 15.45
N PHE A 136 0.75 -0.45 16.19
CA PHE A 136 -0.11 0.00 17.28
C PHE A 136 -1.51 0.35 16.77
N MET A 137 -1.60 1.13 15.69
CA MET A 137 -2.87 1.52 15.09
C MET A 137 -3.65 0.33 14.54
N TYR A 138 -2.98 -0.62 13.87
CA TYR A 138 -3.63 -1.80 13.28
C TYR A 138 -4.15 -2.75 14.36
N SER A 139 -3.34 -3.03 15.38
CA SER A 139 -3.73 -3.88 16.52
C SER A 139 -4.91 -3.30 17.29
N ARG A 140 -4.91 -1.98 17.53
CA ARG A 140 -6.03 -1.27 18.14
C ARG A 140 -7.31 -1.43 17.33
N ASN A 141 -7.24 -1.30 16.00
CA ASN A 141 -8.41 -1.44 15.15
C ASN A 141 -8.95 -2.87 15.10
N ILE A 142 -8.07 -3.88 15.13
CA ILE A 142 -8.47 -5.30 15.29
C ILE A 142 -9.24 -5.48 16.59
N TYR A 143 -8.72 -4.95 17.70
CA TYR A 143 -9.35 -5.04 19.01
C TYR A 143 -10.76 -4.42 19.02
N PHE A 144 -10.94 -3.23 18.45
CA PHE A 144 -12.26 -2.60 18.38
C PHE A 144 -13.25 -3.36 17.51
N ILE A 145 -12.81 -3.90 16.37
CA ILE A 145 -13.68 -4.72 15.51
C ILE A 145 -14.13 -5.98 16.26
N HIS A 146 -13.24 -6.61 17.02
CA HIS A 146 -13.58 -7.81 17.79
C HIS A 146 -14.57 -7.53 18.92
N ILE A 147 -14.42 -6.41 19.62
CA ILE A 147 -15.36 -6.00 20.66
C ILE A 147 -16.73 -5.66 20.08
N ASN A 148 -16.77 -4.89 18.99
CA ASN A 148 -18.04 -4.49 18.37
C ASN A 148 -18.80 -5.66 17.75
N ARG A 149 -18.12 -6.77 17.42
CA ARG A 149 -18.77 -8.02 16.98
C ARG A 149 -19.40 -8.85 18.11
N LYS A 150 -19.00 -8.60 19.36
CA LYS A 150 -19.51 -9.32 20.55
C LYS A 150 -20.69 -8.63 21.22
N LYS A 151 -20.97 -7.38 20.86
CA LYS A 151 -22.19 -6.66 21.24
C LYS A 151 -23.27 -6.91 20.21
#